data_AF-A0A529NCI3-F1
#
_entry.id   AF-A0A529NCI3-F1
#
_cell.length_a   1.000
_cell.length_b   1.000
_cell.length_c   1.000
_cell.angle_alpha   90.00
_cell.angle_beta   90.00
_cell.angle_gamma   90.00
#
_symmetry.space_group_name_H-M   'P 1'
#
loop_
_entity.id
_entity.type
_entity.pdbx_description
1 polymer ?
#
loop_
_entity_poly.entity_id
_entity_poly.type
_entity_poly.pdbx_seq_one_letter_code
_entity_poly.pdbx_strand_id
1 'polypeptide(L)'
;MASLIEGQARPIRLADIAKAAGVSHGTASNVFSRPEIVRAEVRERVKAVAEAMGYAGPDPKGRLLRAGKVNAIGVASTEPLSYFFDDPFARVMMAGISEACD
;
A
#
# COMPACT_ATOMS: atom_id res chain seq x y z
N MET A 1 19.14 -1.44 34.86
CA MET A 1 17.90 -2.01 35.42
C MET A 1 16.83 -1.90 34.37
N ALA A 2 16.49 -3.05 33.77
CA ALA A 2 15.35 -3.32 32.86
C ALA A 2 15.32 -2.56 31.52
N SER A 3 14.91 -3.12 30.38
CA SER A 3 14.54 -4.48 29.98
C SER A 3 14.07 -4.39 28.51
N LEU A 4 14.48 -5.36 27.68
CA LEU A 4 13.78 -5.89 26.50
C LEU A 4 13.42 -4.92 25.35
N ILE A 5 14.22 -4.98 24.27
CA ILE A 5 13.66 -4.90 22.92
C ILE A 5 12.88 -6.20 22.75
N GLU A 6 11.62 -6.13 23.13
CA GLU A 6 10.60 -7.15 22.88
C GLU A 6 10.61 -7.43 21.38
N GLY A 7 10.81 -8.71 21.01
CA GLY A 7 11.01 -9.12 19.63
C GLY A 7 9.89 -8.58 18.75
N GLN A 8 10.24 -7.80 17.72
CA GLN A 8 9.26 -7.26 16.78
C GLN A 8 8.47 -8.43 16.18
N ALA A 9 7.19 -8.54 16.55
CA ALA A 9 6.28 -9.49 15.94
C ALA A 9 6.27 -9.22 14.43
N ARG A 10 6.66 -10.21 13.64
CA ARG A 10 6.74 -10.04 12.18
C ARG A 10 5.35 -9.64 11.65
N PRO A 11 5.25 -8.58 10.83
CA PRO A 11 3.96 -8.18 10.27
C PRO A 11 3.33 -9.35 9.50
N ILE A 12 2.04 -9.53 9.73
CA ILE A 12 1.25 -10.59 9.09
C ILE A 12 1.22 -10.34 7.59
N ARG A 13 1.56 -11.38 6.83
CA ARG A 13 1.60 -11.32 5.36
C ARG A 13 0.42 -12.05 4.76
N LEU A 14 0.14 -11.77 3.49
CA LEU A 14 -0.89 -12.46 2.71
C LEU A 14 -0.70 -14.00 2.72
N ALA A 15 0.54 -14.47 2.76
CA ALA A 15 0.85 -15.90 2.85
C ALA A 15 0.36 -16.53 4.17
N ASP A 16 0.42 -15.79 5.27
CA ASP A 16 -0.04 -16.24 6.59
C ASP A 16 -1.58 -16.35 6.57
N ILE A 17 -2.26 -15.38 5.96
CA ILE A 17 -3.73 -15.41 5.73
C ILE A 17 -4.12 -16.57 4.81
N ALA A 18 -3.40 -16.78 3.71
CA ALA A 18 -3.68 -17.88 2.78
C ALA A 18 -3.61 -19.24 3.47
N LYS A 19 -2.58 -19.43 4.30
CA LYS A 19 -2.40 -20.65 5.10
C LYS A 19 -3.53 -20.83 6.11
N ALA A 20 -3.86 -19.79 6.86
CA ALA A 20 -4.92 -19.84 7.88
C ALA A 20 -6.33 -20.03 7.28
N ALA A 21 -6.59 -19.46 6.11
CA ALA A 21 -7.87 -19.61 5.39
C ALA A 21 -7.95 -20.88 4.51
N GLY A 22 -6.88 -21.69 4.47
CA GLY A 22 -6.83 -22.94 3.70
C GLY A 22 -6.97 -22.73 2.20
N VAL A 23 -6.35 -21.68 1.64
CA VAL A 23 -6.39 -21.36 0.21
C VAL A 23 -5.00 -21.15 -0.37
N SER A 24 -4.88 -21.16 -1.70
CA SER A 24 -3.63 -20.79 -2.35
C SER A 24 -3.31 -19.30 -2.16
N HIS A 25 -2.03 -18.93 -2.24
CA HIS A 25 -1.60 -17.53 -2.23
C HIS A 25 -2.29 -16.71 -3.34
N GLY A 26 -2.45 -17.29 -4.53
CA GLY A 26 -3.15 -16.64 -5.65
C GLY A 26 -4.62 -16.39 -5.35
N THR A 27 -5.31 -17.35 -4.73
CA THR A 27 -6.71 -17.20 -4.30
C THR A 27 -6.85 -16.10 -3.26
N ALA A 28 -5.98 -16.07 -2.24
CA ALA A 28 -5.96 -15.00 -1.24
C ALA A 28 -5.69 -13.64 -1.90
N SER A 29 -4.76 -13.55 -2.84
CA SER A 29 -4.49 -12.32 -3.59
C SER A 29 -5.72 -11.86 -4.39
N ASN A 30 -6.41 -12.79 -5.05
CA ASN A 30 -7.61 -12.48 -5.83
C ASN A 30 -8.75 -11.99 -4.94
N VAL A 31 -8.89 -12.49 -3.71
CA VAL A 31 -9.89 -11.96 -2.76
C VAL A 31 -9.74 -10.45 -2.54
N PHE A 32 -8.51 -9.92 -2.52
CA PHE A 32 -8.26 -8.49 -2.32
C PHE A 32 -8.13 -7.67 -3.61
N SER A 33 -7.78 -8.29 -4.74
CA SER A 33 -7.49 -7.58 -5.99
C SER A 33 -8.55 -7.75 -7.08
N ARG A 34 -9.22 -8.91 -7.10
CA ARG A 34 -10.23 -9.33 -8.09
C ARG A 34 -11.31 -10.18 -7.39
N PRO A 35 -12.07 -9.62 -6.44
CA PRO A 35 -13.03 -10.38 -5.61
C PRO A 35 -14.15 -11.04 -6.42
N GLU A 36 -14.39 -10.61 -7.65
CA GLU A 36 -15.40 -11.11 -8.58
C GLU A 36 -15.08 -12.48 -9.17
N ILE A 37 -13.79 -12.84 -9.28
CA ILE A 37 -13.37 -14.17 -9.77
C ILE A 37 -13.27 -15.22 -8.67
N VAL A 38 -13.59 -14.85 -7.42
CA VAL A 38 -13.56 -15.74 -6.25
C VAL A 38 -14.98 -15.98 -5.75
N ARG A 39 -15.33 -17.25 -5.52
CA ARG A 39 -16.64 -17.62 -4.94
C ARG A 39 -16.88 -16.88 -3.63
N ALA A 40 -18.10 -16.40 -3.42
CA ALA A 40 -18.47 -15.60 -2.26
C ALA A 40 -18.07 -16.26 -0.93
N GLU A 41 -18.36 -17.55 -0.77
CA GLU A 41 -18.00 -18.32 0.42
C GLU A 41 -16.50 -18.27 0.75
N VAL A 42 -15.64 -18.45 -0.26
CA VAL A 42 -14.18 -18.41 -0.09
C VAL A 42 -13.71 -16.99 0.25
N ARG A 43 -14.32 -15.98 -0.39
CA ARG A 43 -14.02 -14.58 -0.12
C ARG A 43 -14.36 -14.20 1.32
N GLU A 44 -15.53 -14.55 1.81
CA GLU A 44 -15.94 -14.27 3.19
C GLU A 44 -15.04 -14.99 4.20
N ARG A 45 -14.70 -16.26 3.96
CA ARG A 45 -13.76 -17.01 4.80
C ARG A 45 -12.39 -16.33 4.90
N VAL A 46 -11.82 -15.91 3.76
CA VAL A 46 -10.51 -15.24 3.74
C VAL A 46 -10.57 -13.88 4.43
N LYS A 47 -11.64 -13.10 4.23
CA LYS A 47 -11.82 -11.80 4.90
C LYS A 47 -11.98 -11.95 6.42
N ALA A 48 -12.76 -12.92 6.89
CA ALA A 48 -12.93 -13.19 8.31
C ALA A 48 -11.60 -13.57 8.98
N VAL A 49 -10.79 -14.41 8.33
CA VAL A 49 -9.45 -14.76 8.83
C VAL A 49 -8.53 -13.55 8.82
N ALA A 50 -8.55 -12.73 7.78
CA ALA A 50 -7.76 -11.51 7.70
C ALA A 50 -8.12 -10.53 8.83
N GLU A 51 -9.41 -10.32 9.10
CA GLU A 51 -9.90 -9.48 10.19
C GLU A 51 -9.49 -10.01 11.55
N ALA A 52 -9.69 -11.32 11.81
CA ALA A 52 -9.30 -11.96 13.07
C ALA A 52 -7.80 -11.89 13.34
N MET A 53 -6.99 -11.87 12.28
CA MET A 53 -5.54 -11.74 12.38
C MET A 53 -5.07 -10.27 12.35
N GLY A 54 -5.95 -9.28 12.10
CA GLY A 54 -5.56 -7.88 11.99
C GLY A 54 -4.80 -7.54 10.69
N TYR A 55 -5.03 -8.31 9.63
CA TYR A 55 -4.46 -8.05 8.30
C TYR A 55 -5.38 -7.15 7.47
N ALA A 56 -4.96 -5.90 7.26
CA ALA A 56 -5.72 -4.90 6.50
C ALA A 56 -5.74 -5.12 4.97
N GLY A 57 -5.03 -6.13 4.45
CA GLY A 57 -4.91 -6.40 3.02
C GLY A 57 -3.51 -6.13 2.45
N PRO A 58 -3.33 -6.33 1.13
CA PRO A 58 -2.05 -6.16 0.46
C PRO A 58 -1.56 -4.71 0.48
N ASP A 59 -0.29 -4.50 0.81
CA ASP A 59 0.31 -3.16 0.82
C ASP A 59 0.31 -2.54 -0.59
N PRO A 60 -0.29 -1.35 -0.78
CA PRO A 60 -0.24 -0.62 -2.04
C PRO A 60 1.18 -0.41 -2.59
N LYS A 61 2.18 -0.22 -1.72
CA LYS A 61 3.59 -0.09 -2.12
C LYS A 61 4.08 -1.35 -2.82
N GLY A 62 3.70 -2.54 -2.32
CA GLY A 62 4.01 -3.82 -2.95
C GLY A 62 3.43 -3.95 -4.35
N ARG A 63 2.22 -3.39 -4.57
CA ARG A 63 1.60 -3.32 -5.91
C ARG A 63 2.40 -2.41 -6.85
N LEU A 64 2.79 -1.24 -6.38
CA LEU A 64 3.57 -0.26 -7.17
C LEU A 64 4.96 -0.79 -7.52
N LEU A 65 5.63 -1.47 -6.57
CA LEU A 65 6.92 -2.14 -6.81
C LEU A 65 6.81 -3.23 -7.88
N ARG A 66 5.77 -4.07 -7.83
CA ARG A 66 5.52 -5.09 -8.85
C ARG A 66 5.23 -4.47 -10.23
N ALA A 67 4.54 -3.33 -10.25
CA ALA A 67 4.27 -2.61 -11.48
C ALA A 67 5.53 -1.93 -12.08
N GLY A 68 6.64 -1.85 -11.32
CA GLY A 68 7.87 -1.17 -11.72
C GLY A 68 7.73 0.34 -11.88
N LYS A 69 6.56 0.89 -11.53
CA LYS A 69 6.24 2.31 -11.65
C LYS A 69 5.33 2.74 -10.49
N VAL A 70 5.73 3.84 -9.85
CA VAL A 70 4.96 4.49 -8.79
C VAL A 70 3.99 5.52 -9.36
N ASN A 71 4.21 5.96 -10.62
CA ASN A 71 3.47 7.04 -11.28
C ASN A 71 3.41 8.32 -10.41
N ALA A 72 4.53 8.69 -9.80
CA ALA A 72 4.66 9.92 -9.02
C ALA A 72 5.68 10.84 -9.67
N ILE A 73 5.40 12.14 -9.65
CA ILE A 73 6.35 13.19 -10.03
C ILE A 73 6.98 13.76 -8.76
N GLY A 74 8.30 13.71 -8.66
CA GLY A 74 9.06 14.34 -7.58
C GLY A 74 9.61 15.68 -8.04
N VAL A 75 9.39 16.73 -7.26
CA VAL A 75 10.00 18.05 -7.48
C VAL A 75 11.01 18.29 -6.37
N ALA A 76 12.25 18.61 -6.75
CA ALA A 76 13.34 18.88 -5.83
C ALA A 76 13.95 20.24 -6.14
N SER A 77 14.30 20.99 -5.10
CA SER A 77 15.00 22.27 -5.18
C SER A 77 16.11 22.32 -4.13
N THR A 78 17.11 23.16 -4.40
CA THR A 78 18.12 23.54 -3.40
C THR A 78 17.59 24.55 -2.39
N GLU A 79 16.46 25.21 -2.71
CA GLU A 79 15.79 26.17 -1.84
C GLU A 79 14.87 25.49 -0.81
N PRO A 80 14.55 26.18 0.31
CA PRO A 80 13.55 25.70 1.26
C PRO A 80 12.18 25.51 0.60
N LEU A 81 11.35 24.64 1.16
CA LEU A 81 10.00 24.36 0.65
C LEU A 81 9.14 25.63 0.49
N SER A 82 9.35 26.66 1.32
CA SER A 82 8.66 27.95 1.23
C SER A 82 8.86 28.65 -0.12
N TYR A 83 9.98 28.44 -0.80
CA TYR A 83 10.27 29.01 -2.12
C TYR A 83 9.16 28.70 -3.14
N PHE A 84 8.63 27.47 -3.14
CA PHE A 84 7.56 27.07 -4.05
C PHE A 84 6.23 27.81 -3.81
N PHE A 85 6.08 28.46 -2.65
CA PHE A 85 4.89 29.23 -2.28
C PHE A 85 5.10 30.74 -2.40
N ASP A 86 6.34 31.22 -2.24
CA ASP A 86 6.64 32.65 -2.25
C ASP A 86 6.99 33.15 -3.65
N ASP A 87 7.78 32.39 -4.40
CA ASP A 87 8.23 32.78 -5.73
C ASP A 87 7.12 32.63 -6.78
N PRO A 88 6.77 33.71 -7.52
CA PRO A 88 5.70 33.63 -8.52
C PRO A 88 5.96 32.63 -9.65
N PHE A 89 7.22 32.47 -10.08
CA PHE A 89 7.56 31.53 -11.15
C PHE A 89 7.45 30.08 -10.68
N ALA A 90 8.00 29.76 -9.50
CA ALA A 90 7.90 28.45 -8.89
C ALA A 90 6.43 28.04 -8.65
N ARG A 91 5.59 28.98 -8.19
CA ARG A 91 4.15 28.75 -8.04
C ARG A 91 3.46 28.38 -9.34
N VAL A 92 3.69 29.16 -10.41
CA VAL A 92 3.08 28.89 -11.72
C VAL A 92 3.55 27.55 -12.28
N MET A 93 4.83 27.22 -12.11
CA MET A 93 5.37 25.91 -12.50
C MET A 93 4.67 24.77 -11.74
N MET A 94 4.57 24.87 -10.41
CA MET A 94 3.91 23.84 -9.59
C MET A 94 2.43 23.69 -9.94
N ALA A 95 1.74 24.79 -10.22
CA ALA A 95 0.35 24.78 -10.67
C ALA A 95 0.20 24.03 -12.01
N GLY A 96 1.06 24.32 -12.99
CA GLY A 96 1.04 23.64 -14.29
C GLY A 96 1.39 22.15 -14.20
N ILE A 97 2.32 21.77 -13.30
CA ILE A 97 2.62 20.34 -13.03
C ILE A 97 1.39 19.64 -12.46
N SER A 98 0.68 20.26 -11.50
CA SER A 98 -0.55 19.71 -10.92
C SER A 98 -1.61 19.51 -11.99
N GLU A 99 -1.90 20.54 -12.79
CA GLU A 99 -2.94 20.50 -13.82
C GLU A 99 -2.70 19.42 -14.87
N ALA A 100 -1.45 19.12 -15.20
CA ALA A 100 -1.11 18.05 -16.14
C ALA A 100 -1.20 16.64 -15.53
N CYS A 101 -1.20 16.52 -14.20
CA CYS A 101 -1.21 15.24 -13.48
C CYS A 101 -2.58 14.88 -12.89
N ASP A 102 -3.44 15.86 -12.64
CA ASP A 102 -4.82 15.70 -12.19
C ASP A 102 -5.72 15.12 -13.30
#